data_AF-A0A7V3CVF2-F1
#
_entry.id   AF-A0A7V3CVF2-F1
#
_cell.length_a   1.000
_cell.length_b   1.000
_cell.length_c   1.000
_cell.angle_alpha   90.00
_cell.angle_beta   90.00
_cell.angle_gamma   90.00
#
_symmetry.space_group_name_H-M   'P 1'
#
loop_
_entity.id
_entity.type
_entity.pdbx_description
1 polymer ?
#
loop_
_entity_poly.entity_id
_entity_poly.type
_entity_poly.pdbx_seq_one_letter_code
_entity_poly.pdbx_strand_id
1 'polypeptide(L)' 'MRDQRKTEIKVGITVILALLIFVWVFGWAKNLTLSSQRKEIKVEFSSVAGLEIGDPVTVNGVRKG' A
#
# COMPACT_ATOMS: atom_id res chain seq x y z
N MET A 1 -32.79 -25.57 16.40
CA MET A 1 -31.42 -26.00 16.03
C MET A 1 -31.05 -25.73 14.57
N ARG A 2 -31.95 -25.90 13.56
CA ARG A 2 -31.62 -25.65 12.14
C ARG A 2 -31.44 -24.17 11.78
N ASP A 3 -32.20 -23.26 12.40
CA ASP A 3 -32.13 -21.82 12.08
C ASP A 3 -30.87 -21.13 12.63
N GLN A 4 -30.32 -21.62 13.75
CA GLN A 4 -29.04 -21.18 14.29
C GLN A 4 -27.89 -21.47 13.29
N ARG A 5 -27.84 -22.68 12.72
CA ARG A 5 -26.85 -23.03 11.69
C ARG A 5 -26.94 -22.15 10.45
N LYS A 6 -28.15 -21.82 9.99
CA LYS A 6 -28.35 -20.88 8.87
C LYS A 6 -27.84 -19.48 9.20
N THR A 7 -28.04 -19.04 10.45
CA THR A 7 -27.59 -17.73 10.94
C THR A 7 -26.07 -17.68 11.03
N GLU A 8 -25.43 -18.70 11.59
CA GLU A 8 -23.96 -18.81 11.70
C GLU A 8 -23.27 -18.76 10.33
N ILE A 9 -23.79 -19.50 9.34
CA ILE A 9 -23.25 -19.48 7.97
C ILE A 9 -23.40 -18.09 7.36
N LYS A 10 -24.54 -17.43 7.55
CA LYS A 10 -24.78 -16.08 7.04
C LYS A 10 -23.80 -15.08 7.64
N VAL A 11 -23.60 -15.12 8.97
CA VAL A 11 -22.65 -14.26 9.67
C VAL A 11 -21.23 -14.51 9.17
N GLY A 12 -20.80 -15.78 9.07
CA GLY A 12 -19.48 -16.14 8.56
C GLY A 12 -19.21 -15.58 7.17
N ILE A 13 -20.15 -15.74 6.23
CA ILE A 13 -20.04 -15.18 4.87
C ILE A 13 -19.93 -13.66 4.91
N THR A 14 -20.72 -12.99 5.77
CA THR A 14 -20.72 -11.53 5.88
C THR A 14 -19.38 -11.01 6.39
N VAL A 15 -18.79 -11.68 7.38
CA VAL A 15 -17.47 -11.33 7.94
C VAL A 15 -16.38 -11.52 6.90
N ILE A 16 -16.38 -12.64 6.16
CA ILE A 16 -15.38 -12.90 5.11
C ILE A 16 -15.47 -11.83 4.01
N LEU A 17 -16.68 -11.49 3.56
CA LEU A 17 -16.90 -10.43 2.57
C LEU A 17 -16.39 -9.07 3.07
N ALA A 18 -16.68 -8.71 4.32
CA ALA A 18 -16.20 -7.48 4.91
C ALA A 18 -14.66 -7.44 4.97
N LEU A 19 -14.02 -8.56 5.30
CA LEU A 19 -12.56 -8.67 5.37
C LEU A 19 -11.91 -8.51 3.99
N LEU A 20 -12.48 -9.13 2.96
CA LEU A 20 -12.03 -8.98 1.57
C LEU A 20 -12.16 -7.53 1.09
N ILE A 21 -13.30 -6.89 1.34
CA ILE A 21 -13.52 -5.48 0.99
C ILE A 21 -12.54 -4.59 1.74
N PHE A 22 -12.31 -4.84 3.03
CA PHE A 22 -11.37 -4.07 3.83
C PHE A 22 -9.94 -4.15 3.27
N VAL A 23 -9.45 -5.36 2.98
CA VAL A 23 -8.12 -5.55 2.37
C VAL A 23 -8.04 -4.87 1.01
N TRP A 24 -9.09 -4.94 0.21
CA TRP A 24 -9.15 -4.28 -1.09
C TRP A 24 -9.07 -2.75 -0.98
N VAL A 25 -9.91 -2.15 -0.15
CA VAL A 25 -9.96 -0.70 0.08
C VAL A 25 -8.66 -0.21 0.71
N PHE A 26 -8.13 -0.93 1.69
CA PHE A 26 -6.85 -0.59 2.33
C PHE A 26 -5.68 -0.70 1.35
N GLY A 27 -5.69 -1.76 0.53
CA GLY A 27 -4.72 -1.98 -0.55
C GLY A 27 -4.69 -0.83 -1.55
N TRP A 28 -5.87 -0.44 -2.02
CA TRP A 28 -6.07 0.67 -2.94
C TRP A 28 -5.67 2.02 -2.31
N ALA A 29 -6.11 2.31 -1.09
CA ALA A 29 -5.83 3.57 -0.40
C ALA A 29 -4.33 3.80 -0.15
N LYS A 30 -3.56 2.73 0.07
CA LYS A 30 -2.11 2.82 0.23
C LYS A 30 -1.34 3.00 -1.08
N ASN A 31 -2.03 3.09 -2.23
CA ASN A 31 -1.41 3.10 -3.55
C ASN A 31 -0.34 1.99 -3.65
N LEU A 32 -0.64 0.80 -3.09
CA LEU A 32 0.28 -0.33 -3.08
C LEU A 32 0.58 -0.72 -4.52
N THR A 33 1.63 -0.14 -5.06
CA THR A 33 2.09 -0.38 -6.41
C THR A 33 2.89 -1.67 -6.33
N LEU A 34 2.22 -2.81 -6.46
CA LEU A 34 2.86 -4.14 -6.45
C LEU A 34 3.94 -4.29 -7.54
N SER A 35 3.92 -3.40 -8.54
CA SER A 35 4.94 -3.34 -9.60
C SER A 35 5.20 -1.87 -9.98
N SER A 36 5.98 -1.15 -9.18
CA SER A 36 6.68 0.02 -9.69
C SER A 36 8.06 -0.44 -10.15
N GLN A 37 8.30 -0.46 -11.47
CA GLN A 37 9.66 -0.56 -12.00
C GLN A 37 10.45 0.65 -11.50
N ARG A 38 11.21 0.46 -10.41
CA ARG A 38 12.17 1.44 -9.91
C ARG A 38 13.52 1.14 -10.53
N LYS A 39 14.17 2.18 -11.04
CA LYS A 39 15.56 2.12 -11.48
C LYS A 39 16.42 2.79 -10.43
N GLU A 40 17.37 2.05 -9.88
CA GLU A 40 18.38 2.63 -9.00
C GLU A 40 19.37 3.46 -9.83
N ILE A 41 19.64 4.68 -9.37
CA ILE A 41 20.59 5.61 -9.97
C ILE A 41 21.56 6.02 -8.88
N LYS A 42 22.86 5.89 -9.15
CA LYS A 42 23.92 6.35 -8.26
C LYS A 42 24.56 7.59 -8.86
N VAL A 43 24.76 8.59 -8.03
CA VAL A 43 25.35 9.88 -8.39
C VAL A 43 26.38 10.26 -7.33
N GLU A 44 27.39 10.99 -7.74
CA GLU A 44 28.46 11.47 -6.86
C GLU A 44 28.41 12.99 -6.81
N PHE A 45 28.58 13.53 -5.61
CA PHE A 45 28.68 14.95 -5.36
C PHE A 45 29.89 15.22 -4.47
N SER A 46 30.52 16.39 -4.64
CA SER A 46 31.62 16.83 -3.80
C SER A 46 31.19 17.17 -2.36
N SER A 47 29.89 17.43 -2.13
CA SER A 47 29.29 17.65 -0.83
C SER A 47 27.80 17.28 -0.85
N VAL A 48 27.30 16.73 0.26
CA VAL A 48 25.91 16.32 0.48
C VAL A 48 25.34 16.92 1.77
N ALA A 49 25.77 18.15 2.11
CA ALA A 49 25.44 18.79 3.37
C ALA A 49 23.92 18.82 3.64
N GLY A 50 23.51 18.17 4.74
CA GLY A 50 22.12 18.12 5.19
C GLY A 50 21.23 17.10 4.47
N LEU A 51 21.79 16.25 3.59
CA LEU A 51 21.05 15.16 2.95
C LEU A 51 20.89 13.97 3.92
N GLU A 52 19.66 13.52 4.12
CA GLU A 52 19.32 12.40 4.99
C GLU A 52 18.70 11.23 4.22
N ILE A 53 18.72 10.05 4.84
CA ILE A 53 18.09 8.86 4.25
C ILE A 53 16.57 9.05 4.25
N GLY A 54 15.99 9.00 3.06
CA GLY A 54 14.54 9.17 2.87
C GLY A 54 14.14 10.53 2.32
N ASP A 55 15.11 11.43 2.09
CA ASP A 55 14.85 12.70 1.43
C ASP A 55 14.27 12.50 0.01
N PRO A 56 13.27 13.30 -0.38
CA PRO A 56 12.58 13.11 -1.64
C PRO A 56 13.44 13.56 -2.82
N VAL A 57 13.45 12.78 -3.89
CA VAL A 57 14.05 13.19 -5.16
C VAL A 57 12.97 13.83 -6.02
N THR A 58 13.23 15.05 -6.52
CA THR A 58 12.30 15.76 -7.40
C THR A 58 12.87 15.94 -8.80
N VAL A 59 11.98 15.87 -9.81
CA VAL A 59 12.28 16.23 -11.20
C VAL A 59 11.29 17.30 -11.60
N ASN A 60 11.78 18.49 -11.95
CA ASN A 60 10.94 19.67 -12.23
C ASN A 60 9.92 19.95 -11.11
N GLY A 61 10.33 19.77 -9.85
CA GLY A 61 9.47 19.97 -8.67
C GLY A 61 8.51 18.83 -8.34
N VAL A 62 8.46 17.76 -9.15
CA VAL A 62 7.59 16.59 -8.89
C VAL A 62 8.38 15.49 -8.19
N ARG A 63 7.88 14.97 -7.07
CA ARG A 63 8.50 13.84 -6.35
C ARG A 63 8.52 12.57 -7.20
N LYS A 64 9.70 11.99 -7.38
CA LYS A 64 9.97 10.75 -8.15
C LYS A 64 10.76 9.70 -7.38
N GLY A 65 11.29 10.05 -6.20
CA GLY A 65 11.99 9.18 -5.25
C GLY A 65 11.66 9.57 -3.82
#